data_AF-A0A7W3Z912-F1
#
_entry.id   AF-A0A7W3Z912-F1
#
_cell.length_a   1.000
_cell.length_b   1.000
_cell.length_c   1.000
_cell.angle_alpha   90.00
_cell.angle_beta   90.00
_cell.angle_gamma   90.00
#
_symmetry.space_group_name_H-M   'P 1'
#
loop_
_entity.id
_entity.type
_entity.pdbx_description
1 polymer ?
#
loop_
_entity_poly.entity_id
_entity_poly.type
_entity_poly.pdbx_seq_one_letter_code
_entity_poly.pdbx_strand_id
1 'polypeptide(L)'
;MAVSVADADSGVSHKTKRKRAWKPWLARVLATAATGYGYYLSFAPRPLWWLAPIAFAAFALLLRGRSFRGAFGYGFVFGMAFFVPLLVWLQDFLGRDFGPLPWLALSFALSLYFGLAGWLIRVVARLPLAPLWGALVFIALETPRTWFPFGGFPWGRVAFSQPEGAFLSLASVGGAPLVGFAVVLTGFGLAAVVARLWRTRKAWDRALVWPAVLTVLPAAAGLAMWPTIGAEAQNGSLTVGSVQGNAPDIGLALQGQRGVLRANALAESARLLQKVQSGQAPKPDLLLWPETSTPLDGDDPGVDQMVSAFGAPAIIGALVRTPDGAAENSAVVWDPNTGPGQRYVKQDLVPFGEYVPARAVARLVTPFIDDTRDMRPGDGSNAALSVAGTKIGVFICYESAFDAPARDAANAGGELLVVPTNNAWYGPGEMSYQQLAMARLRAVEHGRAVVVSAVSGVSALVAPDGTITSSTGLFTADALVGRVPLRTQTTLSDRIGAWTEYGLLALAIAGVAGGFVLRFRTRRSTGKTVTTGTTAGEAAG
;
A
#
# COMPACT_ATOMS: atom_id res chain seq x y z
N MET A 1 -4.26 72.10 51.11
CA MET A 1 -2.90 71.53 51.17
C MET A 1 -3.00 70.02 51.02
N ALA A 2 -2.00 69.44 50.35
CA ALA A 2 -1.69 68.01 50.23
C ALA A 2 -2.43 67.18 49.16
N VAL A 3 -1.63 66.86 48.14
CA VAL A 3 -1.74 65.91 47.04
C VAL A 3 -1.81 64.45 47.54
N SER A 4 -2.52 63.57 46.83
CA SER A 4 -2.19 62.14 46.80
C SER A 4 -2.58 61.47 45.48
N VAL A 5 -1.53 61.29 44.64
CA VAL A 5 -1.11 60.10 43.88
C VAL A 5 -2.16 59.31 43.06
N ALA A 6 -1.83 59.25 41.76
CA ALA A 6 -2.41 58.43 40.72
C ALA A 6 -2.24 56.92 40.95
N ASP A 7 -3.25 56.14 40.56
CA ASP A 7 -3.06 54.75 40.14
C ASP A 7 -3.43 54.65 38.66
N ALA A 8 -2.39 54.56 37.85
CA ALA A 8 -2.43 54.13 36.47
C ALA A 8 -1.71 52.79 36.37
N ASP A 9 -2.41 51.66 36.47
CA ASP A 9 -2.03 50.46 35.72
C ASP A 9 -3.10 49.36 35.76
N SER A 10 -3.53 48.92 34.56
CA SER A 10 -3.59 47.51 34.16
C SER A 10 -4.33 47.36 32.82
N GLY A 11 -3.80 48.00 31.78
CA GLY A 11 -4.30 47.89 30.39
C GLY A 11 -3.57 46.83 29.55
N VAL A 12 -2.80 45.93 30.17
CA VAL A 12 -1.94 44.97 29.45
C VAL A 12 -2.47 43.54 29.57
N SER A 13 -2.51 42.86 28.42
CA SER A 13 -2.42 41.39 28.28
C SER A 13 -3.69 40.56 28.01
N HIS A 14 -4.53 40.96 27.06
CA HIS A 14 -5.29 39.97 26.26
C HIS A 14 -4.82 39.84 24.80
N LYS A 15 -4.33 40.93 24.17
CA LYS A 15 -3.85 40.89 22.77
C LYS A 15 -2.45 40.28 22.60
N THR A 16 -1.57 40.37 23.61
CA THR A 16 -0.19 39.83 23.57
C THR A 16 -0.09 38.31 23.80
N LYS A 17 -0.97 37.73 24.64
CA LYS A 17 -1.04 36.26 24.83
C LYS A 17 -1.45 35.52 23.56
N ARG A 18 -2.34 36.10 22.76
CA ARG A 18 -2.83 35.52 21.50
C ARG A 18 -1.75 35.49 20.40
N LYS A 19 -0.89 36.51 20.32
CA LYS A 19 0.23 36.59 19.36
C LYS A 19 1.39 35.63 19.67
N ARG A 20 1.59 35.23 20.93
CA ARG A 20 2.65 34.27 21.35
C ARG A 20 2.28 32.80 21.17
N ALA A 21 0.99 32.47 21.15
CA ALA A 21 0.52 31.08 21.03
C ALA A 21 0.57 30.52 19.59
N TRP A 22 0.59 31.38 18.56
CA TRP A 22 0.69 30.95 17.15
C TRP A 22 2.02 30.27 16.87
N LYS A 23 3.16 30.87 17.25
CA LYS A 23 4.51 30.36 16.92
C LYS A 23 4.73 28.88 17.30
N PRO A 24 4.45 28.44 18.54
CA PRO A 24 4.60 27.03 18.92
C PRO A 24 3.55 26.12 18.28
N TRP A 25 2.37 26.64 17.90
CA TRP A 25 1.39 25.88 17.14
C TRP A 25 1.86 25.66 15.69
N LEU A 26 2.29 26.71 15.00
CA LEU A 26 2.81 26.64 13.63
C LEU A 26 4.04 25.74 13.56
N ALA A 27 4.99 25.88 14.48
CA ALA A 27 6.17 25.00 14.53
C ALA A 27 5.80 23.51 14.64
N ARG A 28 4.73 23.19 15.40
CA ARG A 28 4.24 21.80 15.50
C ARG A 28 3.54 21.34 14.22
N VAL A 29 2.76 22.20 13.58
CA VAL A 29 2.14 21.87 12.28
C VAL A 29 3.21 21.61 11.24
N LEU A 30 4.23 22.47 11.15
CA LEU A 30 5.37 22.29 10.25
C LEU A 30 6.17 21.02 10.58
N ALA A 31 6.42 20.74 11.87
CA ALA A 31 7.06 19.50 12.28
C ALA A 31 6.22 18.26 11.92
N THR A 32 4.89 18.36 12.04
CA THR A 32 3.97 17.27 11.65
C THR A 32 4.00 17.04 10.15
N ALA A 33 4.00 18.11 9.35
CA ALA A 33 4.12 18.02 7.90
C ALA A 33 5.47 17.44 7.48
N ALA A 34 6.58 17.92 8.06
CA ALA A 34 7.92 17.38 7.81
C ALA A 34 8.01 15.88 8.17
N THR A 35 7.34 15.47 9.25
CA THR A 35 7.27 14.07 9.68
C THR A 35 6.48 13.21 8.67
N GLY A 36 5.34 13.71 8.18
CA GLY A 36 4.55 13.02 7.14
C GLY A 36 5.27 12.92 5.80
N TYR A 37 5.99 13.97 5.43
CA TYR A 37 6.85 13.96 4.25
C TYR A 37 8.03 12.99 4.41
N GLY A 38 8.64 12.91 5.60
CA GLY A 38 9.65 11.91 5.93
C GLY A 38 9.12 10.47 5.83
N TYR A 39 7.86 10.24 6.17
CA TYR A 39 7.21 8.95 5.93
C TYR A 39 7.03 8.68 4.42
N TYR A 40 6.66 9.67 3.61
CA TYR A 40 6.63 9.52 2.15
C TYR A 40 7.99 9.13 1.58
N LEU A 41 9.08 9.76 2.04
CA LEU A 41 10.43 9.45 1.59
C LEU A 41 10.85 7.99 1.87
N SER A 42 10.18 7.29 2.79
CA SER A 42 10.41 5.86 3.04
C SER A 42 9.86 4.93 1.96
N PHE A 43 9.07 5.44 1.01
CA PHE A 43 8.52 4.68 -0.11
C PHE A 43 9.43 4.71 -1.33
N ALA A 44 9.32 3.64 -2.13
CA ALA A 44 9.96 3.52 -3.43
C ALA A 44 9.73 4.78 -4.29
N PRO A 45 10.70 5.17 -5.14
CA PRO A 45 11.94 4.44 -5.49
C PRO A 45 13.09 4.57 -4.47
N ARG A 46 12.88 5.21 -3.33
CA ARG A 46 13.97 5.50 -2.38
C ARG A 46 14.22 4.32 -1.43
N PRO A 47 15.49 3.95 -1.16
CA PRO A 47 15.85 2.88 -0.22
C PRO A 47 15.87 3.36 1.24
N LEU A 48 14.92 4.21 1.64
CA LEU A 48 14.91 4.91 2.92
C LEU A 48 13.86 4.34 3.89
N TRP A 49 13.69 3.01 3.89
CA TRP A 49 12.71 2.29 4.70
C TRP A 49 12.78 2.63 6.21
N TRP A 50 13.98 2.96 6.70
CA TRP A 50 14.27 3.32 8.10
C TRP A 50 13.69 4.69 8.49
N LEU A 51 13.29 5.54 7.53
CA LEU A 51 12.56 6.77 7.83
C LEU A 51 11.15 6.50 8.35
N ALA A 52 10.51 5.38 7.98
CA ALA A 52 9.16 5.05 8.43
C ALA A 52 9.05 4.95 9.97
N PRO A 53 9.84 4.12 10.68
CA PRO A 53 9.77 4.06 12.14
C PRO A 53 10.15 5.38 12.81
N ILE A 54 11.10 6.16 12.24
CA ILE A 54 11.47 7.48 12.76
C ILE A 54 10.30 8.47 12.63
N ALA A 55 9.62 8.47 11.48
CA ALA A 55 8.45 9.30 11.24
C ALA A 55 7.32 8.96 12.23
N PHE A 56 7.05 7.67 12.47
CA PHE A 56 6.07 7.25 13.48
C PHE A 56 6.47 7.63 14.90
N ALA A 57 7.77 7.63 15.23
CA ALA A 57 8.25 8.11 16.52
C ALA A 57 8.00 9.61 16.71
N ALA A 58 8.36 10.43 15.72
CA ALA A 58 8.11 11.87 15.75
C ALA A 58 6.61 12.18 15.78
N PHE A 59 5.79 11.44 15.01
CA PHE A 59 4.33 11.57 15.03
C PHE A 59 3.75 11.28 16.42
N ALA A 60 4.14 10.17 17.06
CA ALA A 60 3.71 9.83 18.41
C ALA A 60 4.12 10.89 19.45
N LEU A 61 5.32 11.49 19.32
CA LEU A 61 5.75 12.60 20.18
C LEU A 61 4.89 13.86 19.98
N LEU A 62 4.53 14.19 18.74
CA LEU A 62 3.71 15.36 18.40
C LEU A 62 2.27 15.25 18.94
N LEU A 63 1.72 14.03 19.01
CA LEU A 63 0.39 13.76 19.56
C LEU A 63 0.33 13.87 21.10
N ARG A 64 1.47 13.87 21.81
CA ARG A 64 1.47 13.87 23.28
C ARG A 64 0.86 15.13 23.89
N GLY A 65 0.01 14.90 24.90
CA GLY A 65 -0.64 15.97 25.66
C GLY A 65 -1.56 16.85 24.80
N ARG A 66 -1.97 16.40 23.62
CA ARG A 66 -2.90 17.14 22.76
C ARG A 66 -4.36 16.85 23.12
N SER A 67 -5.23 17.78 22.75
CA SER A 67 -6.68 17.58 22.77
C SER A 67 -7.07 16.61 21.65
N PHE A 68 -8.28 16.05 21.70
CA PHE A 68 -8.81 15.19 20.63
C PHE A 68 -8.83 15.88 19.27
N ARG A 69 -9.26 17.14 19.22
CA ARG A 69 -9.26 17.95 17.99
C ARG A 69 -7.84 18.21 17.49
N GLY A 70 -6.90 18.46 18.40
CA GLY A 70 -5.49 18.63 18.03
C GLY A 70 -4.86 17.34 17.50
N ALA A 71 -5.15 16.19 18.13
CA ALA A 71 -4.66 14.90 17.69
C ALA A 71 -5.23 14.51 16.31
N PHE A 72 -6.52 14.77 16.08
CA PHE A 72 -7.13 14.64 14.75
C PHE A 72 -6.46 15.55 13.72
N GLY A 73 -6.30 16.84 14.02
CA GLY A 73 -5.68 17.80 13.10
C GLY A 73 -4.24 17.45 12.75
N TYR A 74 -3.43 17.01 13.73
CA TYR A 74 -2.06 16.55 13.45
C TYR A 74 -2.02 15.23 12.68
N GLY A 75 -2.91 14.28 12.97
CA GLY A 75 -3.06 13.07 12.15
C GLY A 75 -3.40 13.42 10.70
N PHE A 76 -4.33 14.35 10.50
CA PHE A 76 -4.72 14.83 9.18
C PHE A 76 -3.57 15.52 8.44
N VAL A 77 -2.82 16.42 9.08
CA VAL A 77 -1.65 17.09 8.47
C VAL A 77 -0.54 16.08 8.14
N PHE A 78 -0.29 15.11 9.02
CA PHE A 78 0.66 14.02 8.78
C PHE A 78 0.24 13.20 7.54
N GLY A 79 -1.06 12.87 7.44
CA GLY A 79 -1.63 12.22 6.26
C GLY A 79 -1.50 13.04 4.98
N MET A 80 -1.80 14.34 5.01
CA MET A 80 -1.73 15.20 3.82
C MET A 80 -0.30 15.31 3.32
N ALA A 81 0.66 15.51 4.22
CA ALA A 81 2.08 15.58 3.86
C ALA A 81 2.64 14.25 3.34
N PHE A 82 1.96 13.13 3.61
CA PHE A 82 2.29 11.81 3.10
C PHE A 82 1.61 11.52 1.75
N PHE A 83 0.27 11.60 1.68
CA PHE A 83 -0.50 11.15 0.52
C PHE A 83 -0.38 12.09 -0.69
N VAL A 84 -0.25 13.40 -0.47
CA VAL A 84 -0.11 14.36 -1.56
C VAL A 84 1.11 14.01 -2.44
N PRO A 85 2.35 13.93 -1.92
CA PRO A 85 3.48 13.55 -2.76
C PRO A 85 3.41 12.08 -3.20
N LEU A 86 2.90 11.15 -2.37
CA LEU A 86 2.82 9.73 -2.71
C LEU A 86 1.97 9.47 -3.96
N LEU A 87 0.86 10.20 -4.11
CA LEU A 87 -0.16 9.99 -5.14
C LEU A 87 -0.11 11.01 -6.28
N VAL A 88 0.97 11.80 -6.37
CA VAL A 88 1.11 12.86 -7.39
C VAL A 88 0.98 12.32 -8.82
N TRP A 89 1.35 11.06 -9.05
CA TRP A 89 1.19 10.35 -10.32
C TRP A 89 -0.27 10.25 -10.80
N LEU A 90 -1.27 10.49 -9.95
CA LEU A 90 -2.66 10.63 -10.41
C LEU A 90 -2.89 11.83 -11.32
N GLN A 91 -1.97 12.81 -11.32
CA GLN A 91 -1.98 13.90 -12.30
C GLN A 91 -1.72 13.41 -13.72
N ASP A 92 -0.92 12.37 -13.90
CA ASP A 92 -0.68 11.78 -15.22
C ASP A 92 -1.91 11.01 -15.73
N PHE A 93 -2.74 10.49 -14.81
CA PHE A 93 -3.97 9.78 -15.15
C PHE A 93 -5.14 10.72 -15.45
N LEU A 94 -5.51 11.59 -14.50
CA LEU A 94 -6.71 12.46 -14.57
C LEU A 94 -6.39 13.95 -14.63
N GLY A 95 -5.14 14.36 -14.43
CA GLY A 95 -4.79 15.77 -14.25
C GLY A 95 -5.00 16.62 -15.51
N ARG A 96 -4.82 16.04 -16.70
CA ARG A 96 -5.04 16.75 -17.97
C ARG A 96 -6.50 17.18 -18.13
N ASP A 97 -7.44 16.34 -17.74
CA ASP A 97 -8.88 16.55 -17.98
C ASP A 97 -9.61 17.14 -16.77
N PHE A 98 -9.16 16.83 -15.55
CA PHE A 98 -9.83 17.20 -14.30
C PHE A 98 -8.98 18.08 -13.37
N GLY A 99 -7.75 18.41 -13.77
CA GLY A 99 -6.82 19.20 -12.96
C GLY A 99 -6.37 18.49 -11.67
N PRO A 100 -5.91 19.25 -10.66
CA PRO A 100 -5.39 18.67 -9.42
C PRO A 100 -6.46 18.06 -8.51
N LEU A 101 -7.75 18.25 -8.82
CA LEU A 101 -8.85 17.98 -7.91
C LEU A 101 -8.98 16.49 -7.52
N PRO A 102 -8.97 15.50 -8.44
CA PRO A 102 -9.11 14.10 -8.06
C PRO A 102 -7.98 13.62 -7.13
N TRP A 103 -6.74 14.01 -7.44
CA TRP A 103 -5.56 13.71 -6.63
C TRP A 103 -5.63 14.32 -5.23
N LEU A 104 -5.96 15.61 -5.14
CA LEU A 104 -6.06 16.31 -3.85
C LEU A 104 -7.26 15.81 -3.03
N ALA A 105 -8.39 15.51 -3.68
CA ALA A 105 -9.59 14.98 -3.03
C ALA A 105 -9.33 13.58 -2.45
N LEU A 106 -8.67 12.69 -3.21
CA LEU A 106 -8.28 11.37 -2.71
C LEU A 106 -7.27 11.51 -1.56
N SER A 107 -6.24 12.34 -1.72
CA SER A 107 -5.25 12.60 -0.66
C SER A 107 -5.91 13.13 0.61
N PHE A 108 -6.89 14.03 0.48
CA PHE A 108 -7.70 14.56 1.58
C PHE A 108 -8.49 13.45 2.27
N ALA A 109 -9.22 12.64 1.49
CA ALA A 109 -10.04 11.55 2.02
C ALA A 109 -9.19 10.51 2.79
N LEU A 110 -8.04 10.10 2.22
CA LEU A 110 -7.12 9.17 2.88
C LEU A 110 -6.51 9.78 4.16
N SER A 111 -6.26 11.10 4.16
CA SER A 111 -5.76 11.81 5.33
C SER A 111 -6.75 11.89 6.48
N LEU A 112 -8.06 11.75 6.22
CA LEU A 112 -9.08 11.65 7.27
C LEU A 112 -8.91 10.37 8.10
N TYR A 113 -8.50 9.26 7.49
CA TYR A 113 -8.16 8.03 8.23
C TYR A 113 -6.98 8.27 9.19
N PHE A 114 -5.95 9.01 8.76
CA PHE A 114 -4.82 9.35 9.63
C PHE A 114 -5.22 10.33 10.74
N GLY A 115 -6.14 11.25 10.46
CA GLY A 115 -6.79 12.10 11.47
C GLY A 115 -7.55 11.27 12.50
N LEU A 116 -8.37 10.32 12.06
CA LEU A 116 -9.09 9.39 12.94
C LEU A 116 -8.12 8.54 13.77
N ALA A 117 -7.00 8.10 13.18
CA ALA A 117 -5.93 7.40 13.89
C ALA A 117 -5.40 8.25 15.04
N GLY A 118 -5.03 9.51 14.78
CA GLY A 118 -4.57 10.44 15.81
C GLY A 118 -5.60 10.62 16.94
N TRP A 119 -6.89 10.71 16.60
CA TRP A 119 -7.98 10.80 17.57
C TRP A 119 -8.12 9.53 18.43
N LEU A 120 -8.09 8.34 17.83
CA LEU A 120 -8.22 7.06 18.54
C LEU A 120 -6.96 6.74 19.36
N ILE A 121 -5.76 7.06 18.86
CA ILE A 121 -4.51 6.96 19.61
C ILE A 121 -4.61 7.76 20.91
N ARG A 122 -5.29 8.91 20.88
CA ARG A 122 -5.54 9.72 22.08
C ARG A 122 -6.48 9.05 23.09
N VAL A 123 -7.41 8.19 22.65
CA VAL A 123 -8.28 7.38 23.52
C VAL A 123 -7.43 6.35 24.28
N VAL A 124 -6.57 5.62 23.56
CA VAL A 124 -5.76 4.53 24.11
C VAL A 124 -4.48 4.99 24.81
N ALA A 125 -4.08 6.25 24.68
CA ALA A 125 -2.88 6.83 25.30
C ALA A 125 -2.84 6.76 26.84
N ARG A 126 -3.94 6.38 27.50
CA ARG A 126 -4.01 6.19 28.97
C ARG A 126 -3.86 4.73 29.40
N LEU A 127 -3.87 3.79 28.46
CA LEU A 127 -3.68 2.38 28.78
C LEU A 127 -2.23 2.09 29.16
N PRO A 128 -1.98 1.06 29.99
CA PRO A 128 -0.64 0.51 30.13
C PRO A 128 -0.14 0.07 28.76
N LEU A 129 1.17 0.22 28.52
CA LEU A 129 1.78 -0.01 27.20
C LEU A 129 1.10 0.80 26.09
N ALA A 130 0.75 2.07 26.35
CA ALA A 130 0.17 2.97 25.36
C ALA A 130 0.80 2.94 23.94
N PRO A 131 2.13 2.78 23.77
CA PRO A 131 2.72 2.62 22.43
C PRO A 131 2.17 1.43 21.63
N LEU A 132 1.95 0.29 22.30
CA LEU A 132 1.40 -0.93 21.69
C LEU A 132 -0.01 -0.67 21.15
N TRP A 133 -0.90 -0.15 22.00
CA TRP A 133 -2.27 0.16 21.60
C TRP A 133 -2.34 1.25 20.52
N GLY A 134 -1.43 2.23 20.58
CA GLY A 134 -1.33 3.26 19.55
C GLY A 134 -0.95 2.68 18.18
N ALA A 135 -0.01 1.75 18.14
CA ALA A 135 0.39 1.06 16.91
C ALA A 135 -0.72 0.16 16.37
N LEU A 136 -1.41 -0.59 17.24
CA LEU A 136 -2.58 -1.39 16.89
C LEU A 136 -3.67 -0.52 16.26
N VAL A 137 -4.01 0.61 16.88
CA VAL A 137 -5.02 1.55 16.37
C VAL A 137 -4.63 2.11 15.00
N PHE A 138 -3.36 2.46 14.79
CA PHE A 138 -2.93 3.02 13.51
C PHE A 138 -3.08 1.99 12.37
N ILE A 139 -2.58 0.76 12.59
CA ILE A 139 -2.64 -0.29 11.57
C ILE A 139 -4.06 -0.81 11.35
N ALA A 140 -4.88 -0.90 12.40
CA ALA A 140 -6.27 -1.31 12.27
C ALA A 140 -7.11 -0.36 11.39
N LEU A 141 -6.67 0.90 11.19
CA LEU A 141 -7.33 1.83 10.27
C LEU A 141 -6.91 1.65 8.81
N GLU A 142 -5.89 0.83 8.52
CA GLU A 142 -5.61 0.43 7.14
C GLU A 142 -6.72 -0.50 6.60
N THR A 143 -7.26 -1.40 7.43
CA THR A 143 -8.34 -2.34 7.07
C THR A 143 -9.62 -1.68 6.52
N PRO A 144 -10.28 -0.73 7.22
CA PRO A 144 -11.44 -0.07 6.65
C PRO A 144 -11.08 0.75 5.40
N ARG A 145 -9.86 1.28 5.30
CA ARG A 145 -9.37 1.97 4.10
C ARG A 145 -9.21 1.02 2.92
N THR A 146 -8.86 -0.24 3.14
CA THR A 146 -8.75 -1.26 2.09
C THR A 146 -10.10 -1.82 1.64
N TRP A 147 -11.21 -1.54 2.34
CA TRP A 147 -12.54 -2.03 1.96
C TRP A 147 -13.53 -0.92 1.56
N PHE A 148 -13.34 0.29 2.09
CA PHE A 148 -14.31 1.37 1.96
C PHE A 148 -13.65 2.76 1.73
N PRO A 149 -14.23 3.61 0.85
CA PRO A 149 -15.36 3.35 -0.04
C PRO A 149 -14.94 2.62 -1.34
N PHE A 150 -15.93 2.07 -2.06
CA PHE A 150 -15.76 1.55 -3.43
C PHE A 150 -14.73 0.42 -3.57
N GLY A 151 -14.73 -0.55 -2.66
CA GLY A 151 -13.71 -1.61 -2.63
C GLY A 151 -12.37 -1.17 -2.02
N GLY A 152 -12.26 0.09 -1.59
CA GLY A 152 -11.13 0.62 -0.83
C GLY A 152 -9.93 1.04 -1.67
N PHE A 153 -8.94 1.60 -0.98
CA PHE A 153 -7.69 2.10 -1.56
C PHE A 153 -6.49 1.72 -0.66
N PRO A 154 -5.90 0.52 -0.85
CA PRO A 154 -4.79 0.03 -0.04
C PRO A 154 -3.45 0.70 -0.31
N TRP A 155 -3.38 1.67 -1.23
CA TRP A 155 -2.12 2.33 -1.54
C TRP A 155 -1.56 3.11 -0.33
N GLY A 156 -0.23 3.06 -0.16
CA GLY A 156 0.43 3.71 0.97
C GLY A 156 0.27 2.99 2.31
N ARG A 157 0.01 1.67 2.32
CA ARG A 157 0.14 0.85 3.53
C ARG A 157 1.58 0.86 4.05
N VAL A 158 1.73 0.84 5.37
CA VAL A 158 3.05 0.92 6.03
C VAL A 158 3.98 -0.19 5.56
N ALA A 159 3.46 -1.40 5.32
CA ALA A 159 4.24 -2.54 4.83
C ALA A 159 5.00 -2.24 3.54
N PHE A 160 4.42 -1.45 2.63
CA PHE A 160 5.01 -1.14 1.32
C PHE A 160 6.19 -0.16 1.38
N SER A 161 6.49 0.39 2.57
CA SER A 161 7.76 1.11 2.82
C SER A 161 8.94 0.18 3.12
N GLN A 162 8.72 -1.14 3.24
CA GLN A 162 9.71 -2.10 3.72
C GLN A 162 10.24 -3.14 2.70
N PRO A 163 10.19 -2.95 1.36
CA PRO A 163 10.70 -3.98 0.43
C PRO A 163 12.21 -4.24 0.55
N GLU A 164 12.94 -3.38 1.28
CA GLU A 164 14.38 -3.48 1.57
C GLU A 164 14.66 -3.42 3.08
N GLY A 165 13.60 -3.44 3.89
CA GLY A 165 13.67 -3.14 5.31
C GLY A 165 13.93 -4.35 6.17
N ALA A 166 14.46 -4.12 7.37
CA ALA A 166 14.69 -5.16 8.38
C ALA A 166 13.42 -5.92 8.80
N PHE A 167 12.23 -5.38 8.47
CA PHE A 167 10.94 -5.95 8.82
C PHE A 167 10.34 -6.84 7.70
N LEU A 168 10.93 -6.87 6.49
CA LEU A 168 10.36 -7.53 5.32
C LEU A 168 10.04 -9.01 5.57
N SER A 169 10.94 -9.73 6.24
CA SER A 169 10.80 -11.15 6.55
C SER A 169 9.52 -11.49 7.34
N LEU A 170 9.00 -10.54 8.11
CA LEU A 170 7.74 -10.71 8.84
C LEU A 170 6.53 -10.86 7.91
N ALA A 171 6.66 -10.47 6.63
CA ALA A 171 5.64 -10.73 5.62
C ALA A 171 5.39 -12.23 5.45
N SER A 172 6.42 -13.08 5.54
CA SER A 172 6.27 -14.55 5.47
C SER A 172 5.55 -15.15 6.70
N VAL A 173 5.39 -14.37 7.78
CA VAL A 173 4.79 -14.79 9.04
C VAL A 173 3.34 -14.32 9.16
N GLY A 174 3.09 -13.04 8.94
CA GLY A 174 1.76 -12.44 9.14
C GLY A 174 1.40 -11.40 8.07
N GLY A 175 2.06 -11.48 6.92
CA GLY A 175 1.76 -10.65 5.76
C GLY A 175 2.01 -9.17 5.95
N ALA A 176 1.47 -8.38 5.02
CA ALA A 176 1.52 -6.93 5.07
C ALA A 176 1.05 -6.34 6.42
N PRO A 177 -0.04 -6.82 7.07
CA PRO A 177 -0.48 -6.29 8.36
C PRO A 177 0.58 -6.39 9.47
N LEU A 178 1.29 -7.52 9.57
CA LEU A 178 2.31 -7.70 10.61
C LEU A 178 3.54 -6.81 10.37
N VAL A 179 3.98 -6.66 9.12
CA VAL A 179 5.08 -5.74 8.76
C VAL A 179 4.71 -4.31 9.13
N GLY A 180 3.52 -3.86 8.75
CA GLY A 180 3.04 -2.52 9.10
C GLY A 180 3.00 -2.30 10.61
N PHE A 181 2.48 -3.28 11.35
CA PHE A 181 2.44 -3.24 12.81
C PHE A 181 3.83 -3.17 13.44
N ALA A 182 4.79 -3.96 12.97
CA ALA A 182 6.16 -3.95 13.45
C ALA A 182 6.83 -2.58 13.29
N VAL A 183 6.64 -1.93 12.14
CA VAL A 183 7.19 -0.59 11.84
C VAL A 183 6.60 0.47 12.77
N VAL A 184 5.27 0.53 12.88
CA VAL A 184 4.61 1.55 13.72
C VAL A 184 4.92 1.30 15.20
N LEU A 185 4.95 0.05 15.64
CA LEU A 185 5.29 -0.32 17.02
C LEU A 185 6.71 0.10 17.38
N THR A 186 7.66 -0.12 16.46
CA THR A 186 9.05 0.33 16.62
C THR A 186 9.12 1.84 16.84
N GLY A 187 8.44 2.61 15.99
CA GLY A 187 8.38 4.07 16.10
C GLY A 187 7.72 4.55 17.40
N PHE A 188 6.57 3.95 17.78
CA PHE A 188 5.85 4.35 18.99
C PHE A 188 6.61 3.96 20.27
N GLY A 189 7.29 2.81 20.25
CA GLY A 189 8.24 2.42 21.30
C GLY A 189 9.37 3.43 21.43
N LEU A 190 9.97 3.85 20.31
CA LEU A 190 11.07 4.82 20.29
C LEU A 190 10.61 6.17 20.86
N ALA A 191 9.42 6.64 20.48
CA ALA A 191 8.82 7.83 21.07
C ALA A 191 8.67 7.70 22.60
N ALA A 192 8.29 6.52 23.10
CA ALA A 192 8.16 6.28 24.53
C ALA A 192 9.50 6.32 25.26
N VAL A 193 10.56 5.73 24.68
CA VAL A 193 11.94 5.85 25.18
C VAL A 193 12.36 7.31 25.27
N VAL A 194 12.26 8.05 24.17
CA VAL A 194 12.68 9.46 24.07
C VAL A 194 12.00 10.33 25.12
N ALA A 195 10.67 10.24 25.26
CA ALA A 195 9.98 11.08 26.25
C ALA A 195 10.28 10.68 27.71
N ARG A 196 10.57 9.41 27.98
CA ARG A 196 10.94 8.98 29.33
C ARG A 196 12.32 9.50 29.72
N LEU A 197 13.28 9.43 28.78
CA LEU A 197 14.62 10.00 28.95
C LEU A 197 14.55 11.53 29.14
N TRP A 198 13.73 12.24 28.36
CA TRP A 198 13.52 13.68 28.53
C TRP A 198 12.92 14.04 29.89
N ARG A 199 11.98 13.23 30.41
CA ARG A 199 11.32 13.49 31.70
C ARG A 199 12.20 13.19 32.91
N THR A 200 12.99 12.13 32.85
CA THR A 200 13.76 11.66 34.02
C THR A 200 15.21 12.04 34.01
N ARG A 201 15.79 12.33 32.84
CA ARG A 201 17.23 12.50 32.62
C ARG A 201 18.09 11.32 33.09
N LYS A 202 17.49 10.16 33.42
CA LYS A 202 18.18 8.95 33.86
C LYS A 202 18.18 7.93 32.73
N ALA A 203 19.37 7.51 32.30
CA ALA A 203 19.53 6.49 31.26
C ALA A 203 19.14 5.08 31.74
N TRP A 204 19.22 4.83 33.05
CA TRP A 204 18.98 3.52 33.66
C TRP A 204 17.74 3.58 34.57
N ASP A 205 16.55 3.57 33.95
CA ASP A 205 15.26 3.51 34.64
C ASP A 205 14.56 2.20 34.24
N ARG A 206 14.17 1.35 35.20
CA ARG A 206 13.44 0.09 34.93
C ARG A 206 12.17 0.31 34.11
N ALA A 207 11.59 1.50 34.14
CA ALA A 207 10.44 1.86 33.31
C ALA A 207 10.77 2.07 31.82
N LEU A 208 12.05 2.00 31.41
CA LEU A 208 12.48 2.01 30.01
C LEU A 208 12.45 0.61 29.38
N VAL A 209 12.39 -0.46 30.17
CA VAL A 209 12.45 -1.84 29.67
C VAL A 209 11.37 -2.09 28.61
N TRP A 210 10.10 -1.84 28.94
CA TRP A 210 9.02 -2.07 27.97
C TRP A 210 9.10 -1.17 26.73
N PRO A 211 9.30 0.16 26.84
CA PRO A 211 9.56 0.99 25.67
C PRO A 211 10.69 0.48 24.77
N ALA A 212 11.82 0.08 25.37
CA ALA A 212 12.97 -0.45 24.63
C ALA A 212 12.65 -1.78 23.96
N VAL A 213 11.94 -2.69 24.65
CA VAL A 213 11.47 -3.96 24.07
C VAL A 213 10.55 -3.69 22.88
N LEU A 214 9.58 -2.79 23.00
CA LEU A 214 8.67 -2.45 21.90
C LEU A 214 9.40 -1.78 20.71
N THR A 215 10.54 -1.12 20.95
CA THR A 215 11.39 -0.57 19.88
C THR A 215 12.22 -1.65 19.19
N VAL A 216 12.89 -2.50 19.95
CA VAL A 216 13.93 -3.39 19.40
C VAL A 216 13.36 -4.73 18.93
N LEU A 217 12.37 -5.28 19.65
CA LEU A 217 11.84 -6.62 19.38
C LEU A 217 11.33 -6.79 17.94
N PRO A 218 10.58 -5.84 17.33
CA PRO A 218 10.06 -6.07 15.98
C PRO A 218 11.16 -6.12 14.92
N ALA A 219 12.17 -5.24 15.01
CA ALA A 219 13.31 -5.25 14.10
C ALA A 219 14.20 -6.49 14.32
N ALA A 220 14.42 -6.87 15.58
CA ALA A 220 15.17 -8.08 15.92
C ALA A 220 14.45 -9.35 15.42
N ALA A 221 13.13 -9.42 15.56
CA ALA A 221 12.32 -10.51 15.03
C ALA A 221 12.41 -10.58 13.50
N GLY A 222 12.34 -9.45 12.81
CA GLY A 222 12.52 -9.41 11.36
C GLY A 222 13.90 -9.92 10.93
N LEU A 223 14.97 -9.43 11.54
CA LEU A 223 16.33 -9.92 11.25
C LEU A 223 16.50 -11.41 11.60
N ALA A 224 15.91 -11.89 12.69
CA ALA A 224 15.96 -13.29 13.08
C ALA A 224 15.17 -14.22 12.14
N MET A 225 14.11 -13.73 11.50
CA MET A 225 13.32 -14.48 10.52
C MET A 225 13.91 -14.42 9.11
N TRP A 226 14.83 -13.50 8.83
CA TRP A 226 15.43 -13.37 7.49
C TRP A 226 16.01 -14.68 6.95
N PRO A 227 16.80 -15.46 7.71
CA PRO A 227 17.36 -16.73 7.22
C PRO A 227 16.31 -17.81 6.93
N THR A 228 15.07 -17.62 7.37
CA THR A 228 13.97 -18.56 7.13
C THR A 228 13.27 -18.34 5.79
N ILE A 229 13.54 -17.22 5.12
CA ILE A 229 13.01 -16.95 3.78
C ILE A 229 13.80 -17.79 2.77
N GLY A 230 13.21 -18.90 2.33
CA GLY A 230 13.81 -19.74 1.30
C GLY A 230 13.70 -19.07 -0.08
N ALA A 231 14.83 -18.85 -0.75
CA ALA A 231 14.87 -18.36 -2.13
C ALA A 231 15.10 -19.48 -3.15
N GLU A 232 15.59 -20.64 -2.71
CA GLU A 232 15.97 -21.76 -3.59
C GLU A 232 14.77 -22.44 -4.25
N ALA A 233 15.02 -22.99 -5.44
CA ALA A 233 14.07 -23.83 -6.17
C ALA A 233 13.70 -25.09 -5.38
N GLN A 234 12.41 -25.44 -5.39
CA GLN A 234 11.90 -26.68 -4.79
C GLN A 234 11.32 -27.63 -5.83
N ASN A 235 10.76 -27.09 -6.91
CA ASN A 235 10.23 -27.86 -8.03
C ASN A 235 10.87 -27.43 -9.36
N GLY A 236 12.19 -27.29 -9.36
CA GLY A 236 12.95 -26.81 -10.51
C GLY A 236 12.80 -25.31 -10.75
N SER A 237 13.02 -24.90 -12.00
CA SER A 237 13.02 -23.49 -12.40
C SER A 237 12.38 -23.33 -13.77
N LEU A 238 11.74 -22.18 -13.99
CA LEU A 238 11.12 -21.82 -15.26
C LEU A 238 11.87 -20.64 -15.88
N THR A 239 12.17 -20.68 -17.18
CA THR A 239 12.70 -19.53 -17.92
C THR A 239 11.54 -18.70 -18.44
N VAL A 240 11.37 -17.49 -17.92
CA VAL A 240 10.26 -16.60 -18.27
C VAL A 240 10.75 -15.47 -19.14
N GLY A 241 10.04 -15.19 -20.24
CA GLY A 241 10.22 -14.01 -21.07
C GLY A 241 9.06 -13.04 -20.85
N SER A 242 9.32 -11.82 -20.40
CA SER A 242 8.32 -10.75 -20.27
C SER A 242 8.54 -9.70 -21.36
N VAL A 243 7.50 -9.40 -22.12
CA VAL A 243 7.54 -8.45 -23.23
C VAL A 243 7.06 -7.08 -22.76
N GLN A 244 7.80 -6.03 -23.06
CA GLN A 244 7.45 -4.65 -22.75
C GLN A 244 7.41 -3.83 -24.04
N GLY A 245 6.22 -3.72 -24.66
CA GLY A 245 6.07 -3.06 -25.95
C GLY A 245 6.20 -1.53 -25.92
N ASN A 246 6.06 -0.92 -24.73
CA ASN A 246 5.85 0.52 -24.55
C ASN A 246 4.50 1.03 -25.08
N ALA A 247 3.98 2.08 -24.46
CA ALA A 247 2.74 2.74 -24.81
C ALA A 247 3.00 4.00 -25.66
N PRO A 248 2.06 4.37 -26.55
CA PRO A 248 2.19 5.57 -27.36
C PRO A 248 1.91 6.87 -26.58
N ASP A 249 1.19 6.79 -25.45
CA ASP A 249 0.79 7.94 -24.64
C ASP A 249 0.55 7.49 -23.17
N ILE A 250 -0.05 8.35 -22.35
CA ILE A 250 -0.36 8.13 -20.94
C ILE A 250 -1.79 8.54 -20.58
N GLY A 251 -2.25 8.13 -19.40
CA GLY A 251 -3.54 8.59 -18.86
C GLY A 251 -4.74 8.27 -19.76
N LEU A 252 -5.73 9.16 -19.76
CA LEU A 252 -6.95 8.97 -20.58
C LEU A 252 -6.68 8.98 -22.09
N ALA A 253 -5.54 9.50 -22.57
CA ALA A 253 -5.18 9.48 -23.98
C ALA A 253 -4.87 8.06 -24.51
N LEU A 254 -4.70 7.08 -23.62
CA LEU A 254 -4.60 5.67 -23.98
C LEU A 254 -5.93 5.02 -24.36
N GLN A 255 -7.06 5.68 -24.08
CA GLN A 255 -8.36 5.18 -24.50
C GLN A 255 -8.41 5.08 -26.04
N GLY A 256 -8.75 3.89 -26.54
CA GLY A 256 -8.78 3.61 -27.98
C GLY A 256 -7.42 3.22 -28.60
N GLN A 257 -6.30 3.30 -27.86
CA GLN A 257 -4.97 3.00 -28.39
C GLN A 257 -4.57 1.51 -28.29
N ARG A 258 -5.52 0.61 -27.97
CA ARG A 258 -5.23 -0.82 -27.76
C ARG A 258 -4.66 -1.52 -29.00
N GLY A 259 -5.04 -1.08 -30.20
CA GLY A 259 -4.44 -1.59 -31.44
C GLY A 259 -2.95 -1.26 -31.56
N VAL A 260 -2.54 -0.08 -31.08
CA VAL A 260 -1.12 0.33 -31.05
C VAL A 260 -0.37 -0.44 -29.97
N LEU A 261 -0.95 -0.59 -28.77
CA LEU A 261 -0.37 -1.43 -27.71
C LEU A 261 -0.12 -2.86 -28.20
N ARG A 262 -1.10 -3.44 -28.91
CA ARG A 262 -0.98 -4.77 -29.51
C ARG A 262 0.14 -4.82 -30.55
N ALA A 263 0.19 -3.84 -31.46
CA ALA A 263 1.24 -3.77 -32.48
C ALA A 263 2.64 -3.67 -31.86
N ASN A 264 2.79 -2.85 -30.81
CA ASN A 264 4.03 -2.70 -30.06
C ASN A 264 4.45 -4.01 -29.36
N ALA A 265 3.51 -4.69 -28.70
CA ALA A 265 3.77 -5.98 -28.05
C ALA A 265 4.18 -7.07 -29.06
N LEU A 266 3.53 -7.13 -30.23
CA LEU A 266 3.92 -8.04 -31.32
C LEU A 266 5.33 -7.71 -31.86
N ALA A 267 5.62 -6.43 -32.09
CA ALA A 267 6.92 -5.99 -32.60
C ALA A 267 8.06 -6.34 -31.63
N GLU A 268 7.86 -6.11 -30.32
CA GLU A 268 8.86 -6.45 -29.31
C GLU A 268 8.98 -7.97 -29.10
N SER A 269 7.87 -8.70 -29.21
CA SER A 269 7.91 -10.19 -29.22
C SER A 269 8.74 -10.71 -30.40
N ALA A 270 8.59 -10.12 -31.59
CA ALA A 270 9.38 -10.51 -32.77
C ALA A 270 10.88 -10.21 -32.59
N ARG A 271 11.23 -9.07 -31.97
CA ARG A 271 12.63 -8.74 -31.63
C ARG A 271 13.21 -9.72 -30.61
N LEU A 272 12.43 -10.08 -29.58
CA LEU A 272 12.84 -11.08 -28.61
C LEU A 272 13.07 -12.44 -29.30
N LEU A 273 12.17 -12.86 -30.19
CA LEU A 273 12.33 -14.10 -30.94
C LEU A 273 13.63 -14.12 -31.76
N GLN A 274 13.98 -13.01 -32.41
CA GLN A 274 15.25 -12.88 -33.13
C GLN A 274 16.47 -13.01 -32.20
N LYS A 275 16.42 -12.42 -31.01
CA LYS A 275 17.48 -12.59 -29.99
C LYS A 275 17.60 -14.05 -29.54
N VAL A 276 16.48 -14.76 -29.40
CA VAL A 276 16.47 -16.20 -29.08
C VAL A 276 17.07 -17.03 -30.21
N GLN A 277 16.64 -16.80 -31.46
CA GLN A 277 17.12 -17.54 -32.64
C GLN A 277 18.60 -17.30 -32.92
N SER A 278 19.11 -16.10 -32.63
CA SER A 278 20.53 -15.77 -32.76
C SER A 278 21.39 -16.18 -31.56
N GLY A 279 20.79 -16.78 -30.52
CA GLY A 279 21.49 -17.21 -29.31
C GLY A 279 21.89 -16.09 -28.35
N GLN A 280 21.42 -14.86 -28.56
CA GLN A 280 21.66 -13.71 -27.67
C GLN A 280 20.80 -13.74 -26.41
N ALA A 281 19.68 -14.47 -26.44
CA ALA A 281 18.81 -14.70 -25.29
C ALA A 281 18.43 -16.19 -25.20
N PRO A 282 18.24 -16.75 -24.00
CA PRO A 282 17.74 -18.11 -23.87
C PRO A 282 16.28 -18.17 -24.33
N LYS A 283 15.87 -19.31 -24.90
CA LYS A 283 14.47 -19.56 -25.24
C LYS A 283 13.62 -19.58 -23.95
N PRO A 284 12.55 -18.78 -23.84
CA PRO A 284 11.66 -18.85 -22.70
C PRO A 284 10.79 -20.12 -22.75
N ASP A 285 10.54 -20.69 -21.57
CA ASP A 285 9.57 -21.76 -21.34
C ASP A 285 8.13 -21.20 -21.26
N LEU A 286 8.01 -19.92 -20.88
CA LEU A 286 6.75 -19.17 -20.78
C LEU A 286 6.96 -17.72 -21.22
N LEU A 287 6.12 -17.23 -22.14
CA LEU A 287 6.07 -15.82 -22.53
C LEU A 287 4.96 -15.07 -21.78
N LEU A 288 5.21 -13.84 -21.34
CA LEU A 288 4.25 -12.99 -20.65
C LEU A 288 4.03 -11.70 -21.42
N TRP A 289 2.77 -11.38 -21.69
CA TRP A 289 2.36 -10.04 -22.09
C TRP A 289 1.74 -9.26 -20.93
N PRO A 290 1.96 -7.94 -20.88
CA PRO A 290 1.37 -7.06 -19.88
C PRO A 290 -0.17 -6.98 -19.97
N GLU A 291 -0.78 -6.41 -18.94
CA GLU A 291 -2.23 -6.17 -18.83
C GLU A 291 -2.80 -5.40 -20.03
N THR A 292 -3.96 -5.84 -20.53
CA THR A 292 -4.72 -5.15 -21.60
C THR A 292 -3.91 -4.82 -22.87
N SER A 293 -2.87 -5.59 -23.16
CA SER A 293 -1.99 -5.39 -24.33
C SER A 293 -2.70 -5.64 -25.65
N THR A 294 -3.77 -6.45 -25.65
CA THR A 294 -4.58 -6.72 -26.84
C THR A 294 -6.08 -6.68 -26.51
N PRO A 295 -6.95 -6.16 -27.40
CA PRO A 295 -8.38 -6.48 -27.34
C PRO A 295 -8.60 -7.92 -27.79
N LEU A 296 -9.52 -8.65 -27.16
CA LEU A 296 -9.85 -10.02 -27.53
C LEU A 296 -11.36 -10.21 -27.63
N ASP A 297 -11.85 -10.26 -28.87
CA ASP A 297 -13.28 -10.38 -29.20
C ASP A 297 -13.60 -11.73 -29.91
N GLY A 298 -12.63 -12.64 -29.96
CA GLY A 298 -12.67 -13.89 -30.72
C GLY A 298 -11.25 -14.40 -30.97
N ASP A 299 -11.00 -14.97 -32.15
CA ASP A 299 -9.66 -15.43 -32.56
C ASP A 299 -8.69 -14.25 -32.76
N ASP A 300 -7.41 -14.44 -32.43
CA ASP A 300 -6.34 -13.47 -32.72
C ASP A 300 -5.18 -14.17 -33.47
N PRO A 301 -5.24 -14.22 -34.82
CA PRO A 301 -4.23 -14.89 -35.63
C PRO A 301 -2.80 -14.32 -35.46
N GLY A 302 -2.68 -13.06 -35.05
CA GLY A 302 -1.37 -12.45 -34.81
C GLY A 302 -0.72 -12.98 -33.53
N VAL A 303 -1.52 -13.18 -32.47
CA VAL A 303 -1.06 -13.83 -31.25
C VAL A 303 -0.81 -15.31 -31.51
N ASP A 304 -1.69 -16.00 -32.24
CA ASP A 304 -1.49 -17.41 -32.64
C ASP A 304 -0.16 -17.62 -33.36
N GLN A 305 0.11 -16.80 -34.37
CA GLN A 305 1.36 -16.87 -35.13
C GLN A 305 2.57 -16.59 -34.25
N MET A 306 2.49 -15.60 -33.35
CA MET A 306 3.58 -15.26 -32.45
C MET A 306 3.89 -16.40 -31.47
N VAL A 307 2.88 -16.94 -30.78
CA VAL A 307 3.06 -18.03 -29.81
C VAL A 307 3.56 -19.30 -30.51
N SER A 308 3.01 -19.63 -31.69
CA SER A 308 3.47 -20.74 -32.53
C SER A 308 4.93 -20.58 -32.95
N ALA A 309 5.36 -19.36 -33.33
CA ALA A 309 6.73 -19.09 -33.77
C ALA A 309 7.76 -19.20 -32.63
N PHE A 310 7.39 -18.84 -31.39
CA PHE A 310 8.21 -19.12 -30.21
C PHE A 310 8.26 -20.63 -29.90
N GLY A 311 7.16 -21.35 -30.15
CA GLY A 311 7.01 -22.75 -29.76
C GLY A 311 7.09 -22.93 -28.25
N ALA A 312 6.52 -21.98 -27.50
CA ALA A 312 6.38 -21.97 -26.05
C ALA A 312 5.03 -21.30 -25.71
N PRO A 313 4.31 -21.75 -24.68
CA PRO A 313 3.05 -21.14 -24.31
C PRO A 313 3.22 -19.72 -23.75
N ALA A 314 2.14 -18.97 -23.73
CA ALA A 314 2.11 -17.60 -23.22
C ALA A 314 0.99 -17.35 -22.22
N ILE A 315 1.14 -16.32 -21.38
CA ILE A 315 0.02 -15.67 -20.69
C ILE A 315 -0.13 -14.27 -21.28
N ILE A 316 -1.29 -14.01 -21.88
CA ILE A 316 -1.58 -12.78 -22.60
C ILE A 316 -2.55 -11.92 -21.80
N GLY A 317 -2.10 -10.74 -21.35
CA GLY A 317 -2.98 -9.75 -20.77
C GLY A 317 -3.86 -9.11 -21.85
N ALA A 318 -5.17 -9.29 -21.74
CA ALA A 318 -6.15 -8.89 -22.74
C ALA A 318 -7.37 -8.21 -22.12
N LEU A 319 -7.98 -7.29 -22.89
CA LEU A 319 -9.35 -6.86 -22.62
C LEU A 319 -10.28 -7.76 -23.41
N VAL A 320 -10.89 -8.74 -22.73
CA VAL A 320 -11.76 -9.73 -23.34
C VAL A 320 -13.17 -9.17 -23.45
N ARG A 321 -13.78 -9.24 -24.63
CA ARG A 321 -15.23 -9.06 -24.77
C ARG A 321 -15.91 -10.42 -24.78
N THR A 322 -16.81 -10.61 -23.83
CA THR A 322 -17.56 -11.85 -23.71
C THR A 322 -18.76 -11.86 -24.66
N PRO A 323 -19.33 -13.04 -25.00
CA PRO A 323 -20.46 -13.13 -25.93
C PRO A 323 -21.70 -12.34 -25.50
N ASP A 324 -21.90 -12.15 -24.19
CA ASP A 324 -22.96 -11.31 -23.61
C ASP A 324 -22.63 -9.79 -23.66
N GLY A 325 -21.51 -9.40 -24.27
CA GLY A 325 -21.10 -8.02 -24.50
C GLY A 325 -20.42 -7.34 -23.31
N ALA A 326 -20.14 -8.08 -22.22
CA ALA A 326 -19.36 -7.57 -21.10
C ALA A 326 -17.87 -7.48 -21.46
N ALA A 327 -17.15 -6.58 -20.77
CA ALA A 327 -15.71 -6.42 -20.92
C ALA A 327 -15.00 -6.91 -19.65
N GLU A 328 -13.99 -7.77 -19.80
CA GLU A 328 -13.25 -8.38 -18.71
C GLU A 328 -11.75 -8.13 -18.88
N ASN A 329 -11.10 -7.53 -17.89
CA ASN A 329 -9.64 -7.46 -17.86
C ASN A 329 -9.09 -8.82 -17.43
N SER A 330 -8.43 -9.52 -18.35
CA SER A 330 -8.08 -10.92 -18.19
C SER A 330 -6.62 -11.21 -18.51
N ALA A 331 -6.08 -12.25 -17.89
CA ALA A 331 -4.84 -12.90 -18.30
C ALA A 331 -5.18 -14.28 -18.87
N VAL A 332 -4.92 -14.48 -20.16
CA VAL A 332 -5.35 -15.66 -20.93
C VAL A 332 -4.16 -16.55 -21.24
N VAL A 333 -4.22 -17.83 -20.88
CA VAL A 333 -3.25 -18.83 -21.33
C VAL A 333 -3.40 -19.02 -22.83
N TRP A 334 -2.28 -19.05 -23.54
CA TRP A 334 -2.22 -19.30 -24.97
C TRP A 334 -1.25 -20.44 -25.25
N ASP A 335 -1.77 -21.55 -25.76
CA ASP A 335 -0.97 -22.71 -26.17
C ASP A 335 -0.55 -22.58 -27.64
N PRO A 336 0.70 -22.91 -28.01
CA PRO A 336 1.18 -22.80 -29.39
C PRO A 336 0.44 -23.72 -30.38
N ASN A 337 -0.21 -24.79 -29.91
CA ASN A 337 -0.90 -25.75 -30.77
C ASN A 337 -2.41 -25.61 -30.71
N THR A 338 -2.96 -25.34 -29.52
CA THR A 338 -4.42 -25.30 -29.31
C THR A 338 -5.00 -23.89 -29.18
N GLY A 339 -4.16 -22.85 -29.15
CA GLY A 339 -4.62 -21.46 -29.04
C GLY A 339 -5.06 -21.06 -27.62
N PRO A 340 -6.00 -20.10 -27.47
CA PRO A 340 -6.40 -19.57 -26.18
C PRO A 340 -7.13 -20.60 -25.30
N GLY A 341 -6.84 -20.61 -23.99
CA GLY A 341 -7.34 -21.58 -23.02
C GLY A 341 -7.84 -20.95 -21.72
N GLN A 342 -7.36 -21.47 -20.57
CA GLN A 342 -7.73 -20.97 -19.24
C GLN A 342 -7.46 -19.47 -19.12
N ARG A 343 -8.31 -18.74 -18.40
CA ARG A 343 -8.06 -17.33 -18.08
C ARG A 343 -8.37 -16.99 -16.63
N TYR A 344 -7.61 -16.05 -16.10
CA TYR A 344 -7.88 -15.34 -14.87
C TYR A 344 -8.55 -14.00 -15.22
N VAL A 345 -9.62 -13.63 -14.49
CA VAL A 345 -10.31 -12.34 -14.65
C VAL A 345 -10.06 -11.51 -13.40
N LYS A 346 -9.64 -10.26 -13.59
CA LYS A 346 -9.32 -9.32 -12.51
C LYS A 346 -10.50 -9.11 -11.56
N GLN A 347 -10.29 -9.29 -10.27
CA GLN A 347 -11.25 -9.19 -9.18
C GLN A 347 -11.36 -7.73 -8.68
N ASP A 348 -10.22 -7.13 -8.31
CA ASP A 348 -10.19 -5.78 -7.76
C ASP A 348 -9.99 -4.74 -8.88
N LEU A 349 -11.10 -4.21 -9.37
CA LEU A 349 -11.10 -3.20 -10.42
C LEU A 349 -10.69 -1.82 -9.91
N VAL A 350 -10.00 -1.05 -10.76
CA VAL A 350 -9.58 0.32 -10.51
C VAL A 350 -10.78 1.27 -10.64
N PRO A 351 -11.16 2.00 -9.58
CA PRO A 351 -12.21 3.01 -9.67
C PRO A 351 -11.82 4.13 -10.64
N PHE A 352 -12.79 4.55 -11.46
CA PHE A 352 -12.67 5.53 -12.56
C PHE A 352 -11.78 5.11 -13.74
N GLY A 353 -11.04 3.99 -13.64
CA GLY A 353 -10.27 3.42 -14.75
C GLY A 353 -10.98 2.26 -15.45
N GLU A 354 -11.56 1.35 -14.66
CA GLU A 354 -12.20 0.11 -15.15
C GLU A 354 -13.69 0.07 -14.86
N TYR A 355 -14.14 0.82 -13.86
CA TYR A 355 -15.55 1.04 -13.58
C TYR A 355 -15.77 2.42 -12.96
N VAL A 356 -16.99 2.93 -12.98
CA VAL A 356 -17.33 4.23 -12.41
C VAL A 356 -18.09 4.07 -11.09
N PRO A 357 -17.46 4.34 -9.94
CA PRO A 357 -18.15 4.30 -8.66
C PRO A 357 -19.21 5.41 -8.57
N ALA A 358 -20.36 5.09 -7.99
CA ALA A 358 -21.45 6.04 -7.77
C ALA A 358 -21.77 6.91 -9.01
N ARG A 359 -21.88 6.27 -10.19
CA ARG A 359 -22.06 6.91 -11.50
C ARG A 359 -23.08 8.05 -11.52
N ALA A 360 -24.20 7.92 -10.81
CA ALA A 360 -25.21 8.98 -10.67
C ALA A 360 -24.66 10.28 -10.05
N VAL A 361 -23.77 10.18 -9.06
CA VAL A 361 -23.10 11.34 -8.44
C VAL A 361 -21.96 11.84 -9.34
N ALA A 362 -21.19 10.92 -9.93
CA ALA A 362 -20.08 11.27 -10.79
C ALA A 362 -20.54 12.07 -12.04
N ARG A 363 -21.72 11.72 -12.58
CA ARG A 363 -22.41 12.46 -13.67
C ARG A 363 -22.64 13.94 -13.38
N LEU A 364 -22.80 14.32 -12.11
CA LEU A 364 -22.99 15.71 -11.71
C LEU A 364 -21.71 16.55 -11.90
N VAL A 365 -20.56 15.89 -12.02
CA VAL A 365 -19.23 16.52 -12.13
C VAL A 365 -18.70 16.48 -13.56
N THR A 366 -19.02 15.43 -14.33
CA THR A 366 -18.66 15.36 -15.76
C THR A 366 -19.58 14.45 -16.57
N PRO A 367 -20.05 14.90 -17.75
CA PRO A 367 -20.89 14.09 -18.64
C PRO A 367 -20.10 13.01 -19.41
N PHE A 368 -18.76 13.09 -19.46
CA PHE A 368 -17.87 12.14 -20.16
C PHE A 368 -18.06 10.68 -19.71
N ILE A 369 -18.60 10.50 -18.51
CA ILE A 369 -18.78 9.20 -17.87
C ILE A 369 -19.87 8.37 -18.58
N ASP A 370 -20.80 8.99 -19.30
CA ASP A 370 -21.93 8.27 -19.91
C ASP A 370 -21.52 7.33 -21.04
N ASP A 371 -20.38 7.58 -21.68
CA ASP A 371 -19.85 6.73 -22.75
C ASP A 371 -18.90 5.63 -22.25
N THR A 372 -18.69 5.55 -20.92
CA THR A 372 -17.82 4.53 -20.30
C THR A 372 -18.63 3.29 -19.87
N ARG A 373 -18.27 2.12 -20.40
CA ARG A 373 -18.82 0.82 -19.96
C ARG A 373 -17.99 0.26 -18.82
N ASP A 374 -18.66 -0.16 -17.74
CA ASP A 374 -18.00 -0.83 -16.62
C ASP A 374 -17.52 -2.22 -17.04
N MET A 375 -16.29 -2.55 -16.64
CA MET A 375 -15.78 -3.92 -16.73
C MET A 375 -16.46 -4.83 -15.70
N ARG A 376 -16.60 -6.11 -16.03
CA ARG A 376 -17.10 -7.12 -15.10
C ARG A 376 -15.93 -7.64 -14.24
N PRO A 377 -16.03 -7.57 -12.90
CA PRO A 377 -15.02 -8.16 -12.03
C PRO A 377 -15.08 -9.68 -12.08
N GLY A 378 -13.93 -10.32 -11.90
CA GLY A 378 -13.80 -11.75 -11.69
C GLY A 378 -14.26 -12.16 -10.28
N ASP A 379 -14.50 -13.46 -10.12
CA ASP A 379 -14.94 -14.09 -8.86
C ASP A 379 -13.79 -14.77 -8.09
N GLY A 380 -12.55 -14.64 -8.58
CA GLY A 380 -11.36 -15.29 -8.02
C GLY A 380 -11.16 -16.74 -8.46
N SER A 381 -12.01 -17.26 -9.34
CA SER A 381 -11.73 -18.52 -10.04
C SER A 381 -10.44 -18.41 -10.88
N ASN A 382 -9.76 -19.55 -11.07
CA ASN A 382 -8.51 -19.62 -11.83
C ASN A 382 -7.38 -18.70 -11.33
N ALA A 383 -7.32 -18.41 -10.02
CA ALA A 383 -6.22 -17.65 -9.42
C ALA A 383 -4.83 -18.28 -9.69
N ALA A 384 -4.77 -19.58 -10.02
CA ALA A 384 -3.60 -20.23 -10.60
C ALA A 384 -3.94 -20.95 -11.92
N LEU A 385 -3.27 -20.53 -13.00
CA LEU A 385 -3.40 -21.07 -14.35
C LEU A 385 -2.44 -22.23 -14.58
N SER A 386 -2.85 -23.24 -15.35
CA SER A 386 -1.98 -24.37 -15.69
C SER A 386 -1.34 -24.14 -17.05
N VAL A 387 -0.03 -23.86 -17.08
CA VAL A 387 0.70 -23.52 -18.29
C VAL A 387 2.17 -23.92 -18.16
N ALA A 388 2.80 -24.33 -19.26
CA ALA A 388 4.20 -24.79 -19.27
C ALA A 388 4.48 -25.90 -18.22
N GLY A 389 3.53 -26.81 -18.00
CA GLY A 389 3.65 -27.89 -17.00
C GLY A 389 3.67 -27.42 -15.54
N THR A 390 3.36 -26.15 -15.27
CA THR A 390 3.47 -25.50 -13.96
C THR A 390 2.15 -24.82 -13.59
N LYS A 391 1.87 -24.66 -12.29
CA LYS A 391 0.79 -23.78 -11.81
C LYS A 391 1.31 -22.35 -11.64
N ILE A 392 0.79 -21.41 -12.41
CA ILE A 392 1.20 -20.00 -12.37
C ILE A 392 0.09 -19.17 -11.72
N GLY A 393 0.38 -18.61 -10.56
CA GLY A 393 -0.51 -17.71 -9.85
C GLY A 393 -0.58 -16.34 -10.53
N VAL A 394 -1.77 -15.79 -10.72
CA VAL A 394 -1.96 -14.51 -11.41
C VAL A 394 -2.73 -13.52 -10.55
N PHE A 395 -2.24 -12.28 -10.51
CA PHE A 395 -2.99 -11.12 -10.06
C PHE A 395 -2.55 -9.91 -10.88
N ILE A 396 -3.48 -9.04 -11.25
CA ILE A 396 -3.30 -8.03 -12.29
C ILE A 396 -3.17 -6.64 -11.66
N CYS A 397 -2.05 -5.98 -11.93
CA CYS A 397 -1.86 -4.54 -11.69
C CYS A 397 -2.20 -4.09 -10.26
N TYR A 398 -3.33 -3.40 -10.09
CA TYR A 398 -3.85 -2.83 -8.84
C TYR A 398 -4.01 -3.89 -7.72
N GLU A 399 -4.29 -5.14 -8.10
CA GLU A 399 -4.43 -6.28 -7.19
C GLU A 399 -3.17 -6.55 -6.34
N SER A 400 -1.99 -6.11 -6.79
CA SER A 400 -0.74 -6.20 -6.01
C SER A 400 -0.84 -5.54 -4.63
N ALA A 401 -1.69 -4.52 -4.51
CA ALA A 401 -1.89 -3.78 -3.27
C ALA A 401 -2.87 -4.49 -2.30
N PHE A 402 -3.63 -5.48 -2.77
CA PHE A 402 -4.61 -6.24 -2.00
C PHE A 402 -4.03 -7.58 -1.53
N ASP A 403 -4.48 -8.03 -0.36
CA ASP A 403 -3.94 -9.26 0.27
C ASP A 403 -4.54 -10.54 -0.32
N ALA A 404 -5.79 -10.48 -0.81
CA ALA A 404 -6.50 -11.68 -1.27
C ALA A 404 -5.95 -12.24 -2.59
N PRO A 405 -5.80 -11.47 -3.69
CA PRO A 405 -5.47 -12.05 -5.00
C PRO A 405 -4.17 -12.86 -5.01
N ALA A 406 -3.10 -12.32 -4.41
CA ALA A 406 -1.81 -13.02 -4.34
C ALA A 406 -1.85 -14.25 -3.41
N ARG A 407 -2.60 -14.19 -2.31
CA ARG A 407 -2.80 -15.32 -1.41
C ARG A 407 -3.62 -16.43 -2.05
N ASP A 408 -4.69 -16.07 -2.75
CA ASP A 408 -5.58 -17.03 -3.42
C ASP A 408 -4.83 -17.73 -4.56
N ALA A 409 -3.99 -16.99 -5.29
CA ALA A 409 -3.08 -17.54 -6.29
C ALA A 409 -2.07 -18.54 -5.71
N ALA A 410 -1.46 -18.20 -4.56
CA ALA A 410 -0.55 -19.11 -3.86
C ALA A 410 -1.27 -20.36 -3.31
N ASN A 411 -2.45 -20.19 -2.71
CA ASN A 411 -3.27 -21.27 -2.15
C ASN A 411 -3.87 -22.18 -3.22
N ALA A 412 -4.13 -21.67 -4.42
CA ALA A 412 -4.52 -22.45 -5.59
C ALA A 412 -3.36 -23.29 -6.18
N GLY A 413 -2.19 -23.26 -5.55
CA GLY A 413 -1.01 -24.03 -5.93
C GLY A 413 -0.04 -23.30 -6.85
N GLY A 414 -0.16 -21.98 -7.00
CA GLY A 414 0.77 -21.18 -7.80
C GLY A 414 2.22 -21.34 -7.32
N GLU A 415 3.08 -21.84 -8.20
CA GLU A 415 4.51 -22.10 -7.93
C GLU A 415 5.41 -20.93 -8.31
N LEU A 416 4.88 -20.06 -9.17
CA LEU A 416 5.37 -18.76 -9.58
C LEU A 416 4.17 -17.80 -9.57
N LEU A 417 4.41 -16.54 -9.21
CA LEU A 417 3.41 -15.48 -9.31
C LEU A 417 3.75 -14.56 -10.50
N VAL A 418 2.74 -14.12 -11.24
CA VAL A 418 2.91 -13.15 -12.34
C VAL A 418 1.94 -11.99 -12.19
N VAL A 419 2.44 -10.79 -12.52
CA VAL A 419 1.73 -9.53 -12.42
C VAL A 419 1.74 -8.81 -13.76
N PRO A 420 0.79 -9.13 -14.65
CA PRO A 420 0.53 -8.29 -15.82
C PRO A 420 0.06 -6.90 -15.34
N THR A 421 0.65 -5.84 -15.87
CA THR A 421 0.31 -4.47 -15.44
C THR A 421 0.43 -3.45 -16.55
N ASN A 422 -0.48 -2.49 -16.60
CA ASN A 422 -0.50 -1.39 -17.55
C ASN A 422 -0.19 -0.08 -16.82
N ASN A 423 1.09 0.14 -16.49
CA ASN A 423 1.49 1.36 -15.79
C ASN A 423 1.41 2.63 -16.66
N ALA A 424 1.21 2.50 -17.98
CA ALA A 424 1.17 3.64 -18.89
C ALA A 424 0.02 4.62 -18.55
N TRP A 425 -1.07 4.14 -17.93
CA TRP A 425 -2.16 4.98 -17.43
C TRP A 425 -1.72 6.05 -16.41
N TYR A 426 -0.54 5.93 -15.81
CA TYR A 426 -0.11 6.76 -14.68
C TYR A 426 1.25 7.43 -14.90
N GLY A 427 1.72 7.47 -16.14
CA GLY A 427 2.92 8.21 -16.51
C GLY A 427 4.25 7.66 -15.96
N PRO A 428 5.37 8.33 -16.30
CA PRO A 428 6.74 7.92 -15.92
C PRO A 428 7.08 8.21 -14.44
N GLY A 429 6.08 8.46 -13.60
CA GLY A 429 6.24 8.79 -12.19
C GLY A 429 6.53 7.59 -11.28
N GLU A 430 6.36 7.82 -9.98
CA GLU A 430 6.76 6.85 -8.94
C GLU A 430 5.83 5.64 -8.81
N MET A 431 4.66 5.67 -9.45
CA MET A 431 3.65 4.62 -9.32
C MET A 431 4.23 3.24 -9.64
N SER A 432 4.97 3.10 -10.74
CA SER A 432 5.53 1.81 -11.14
C SER A 432 6.52 1.25 -10.11
N TYR A 433 7.35 2.09 -9.51
CA TYR A 433 8.25 1.68 -8.42
C TYR A 433 7.47 1.33 -7.14
N GLN A 434 6.41 2.06 -6.83
CA GLN A 434 5.52 1.77 -5.70
C GLN A 434 4.81 0.42 -5.87
N GLN A 435 4.33 0.10 -7.08
CA GLN A 435 3.76 -1.20 -7.40
C GLN A 435 4.81 -2.33 -7.34
N LEU A 436 6.02 -2.09 -7.86
CA LEU A 436 7.11 -3.06 -7.76
C LEU A 436 7.48 -3.36 -6.30
N ALA A 437 7.46 -2.35 -5.42
CA ALA A 437 7.64 -2.56 -3.98
C ALA A 437 6.55 -3.46 -3.36
N MET A 438 5.30 -3.34 -3.82
CA MET A 438 4.22 -4.24 -3.41
C MET A 438 4.49 -5.67 -3.89
N ALA A 439 4.88 -5.85 -5.16
CA ALA A 439 5.23 -7.16 -5.72
C ALA A 439 6.38 -7.83 -4.95
N ARG A 440 7.40 -7.06 -4.53
CA ARG A 440 8.49 -7.55 -3.65
C ARG A 440 7.99 -8.03 -2.29
N LEU A 441 7.06 -7.30 -1.69
CA LEU A 441 6.42 -7.75 -0.45
C LEU A 441 5.65 -9.07 -0.68
N ARG A 442 4.86 -9.17 -1.77
CA ARG A 442 4.10 -10.38 -2.11
C ARG A 442 5.01 -11.60 -2.35
N ALA A 443 6.18 -11.39 -2.95
CA ALA A 443 7.16 -12.45 -3.14
C ALA A 443 7.56 -13.12 -1.81
N VAL A 444 7.88 -12.30 -0.80
CA VAL A 444 8.25 -12.76 0.55
C VAL A 444 7.06 -13.31 1.32
N GLU A 445 5.91 -12.66 1.20
CA GLU A 445 4.68 -13.05 1.88
C GLU A 445 4.22 -14.45 1.50
N HIS A 446 4.31 -14.80 0.22
CA HIS A 446 3.88 -16.09 -0.32
C HIS A 446 5.05 -17.05 -0.58
N GLY A 447 6.29 -16.61 -0.37
CA GLY A 447 7.48 -17.42 -0.61
C GLY A 447 7.58 -17.91 -2.06
N ARG A 448 7.26 -17.02 -3.01
CA ARG A 448 7.24 -17.28 -4.46
C ARG A 448 8.05 -16.23 -5.19
N ALA A 449 8.68 -16.62 -6.29
CA ALA A 449 9.16 -15.63 -7.24
C ALA A 449 7.95 -14.87 -7.82
N VAL A 450 8.15 -13.61 -8.18
CA VAL A 450 7.14 -12.75 -8.82
C VAL A 450 7.72 -12.19 -10.11
N VAL A 451 7.01 -12.34 -11.23
CA VAL A 451 7.36 -11.66 -12.50
C VAL A 451 6.38 -10.53 -12.75
N VAL A 452 6.86 -9.29 -12.70
CA VAL A 452 6.08 -8.11 -13.07
C VAL A 452 6.28 -7.86 -14.57
N SER A 453 5.19 -7.88 -15.34
CA SER A 453 5.18 -7.68 -16.79
C SER A 453 4.42 -6.40 -17.12
N ALA A 454 5.14 -5.32 -17.40
CA ALA A 454 4.58 -3.98 -17.54
C ALA A 454 4.52 -3.52 -19.01
N VAL A 455 3.49 -2.73 -19.37
CA VAL A 455 3.40 -2.10 -20.71
C VAL A 455 4.51 -1.07 -20.92
N SER A 456 4.63 -0.13 -19.98
CA SER A 456 5.62 0.98 -19.95
C SER A 456 6.22 1.22 -18.56
N GLY A 457 5.85 0.39 -17.60
CA GLY A 457 6.42 0.42 -16.25
C GLY A 457 7.77 -0.29 -16.19
N VAL A 458 8.27 -0.49 -14.97
CA VAL A 458 9.40 -1.37 -14.69
C VAL A 458 8.88 -2.81 -14.70
N SER A 459 9.21 -3.56 -15.75
CA SER A 459 9.10 -5.02 -15.73
C SER A 459 10.26 -5.58 -14.92
N ALA A 460 10.01 -6.61 -14.11
CA ALA A 460 11.03 -7.13 -13.19
C ALA A 460 10.83 -8.62 -12.86
N LEU A 461 11.96 -9.29 -12.65
CA LEU A 461 12.01 -10.60 -12.00
C LEU A 461 12.36 -10.39 -10.53
N VAL A 462 11.50 -10.87 -9.65
CA VAL A 462 11.64 -10.75 -8.20
C VAL A 462 11.79 -12.15 -7.61
N ALA A 463 12.87 -12.39 -6.89
CA ALA A 463 13.13 -13.64 -6.19
C ALA A 463 12.20 -13.79 -4.96
N PRO A 464 12.03 -15.01 -4.42
CA PRO A 464 11.14 -15.26 -3.27
C PRO A 464 11.51 -14.50 -1.99
N ASP A 465 12.74 -14.00 -1.89
CA ASP A 465 13.22 -13.15 -0.79
C ASP A 465 12.97 -11.65 -1.02
N GLY A 466 12.30 -11.29 -2.12
CA GLY A 466 12.01 -9.91 -2.50
C GLY A 466 13.15 -9.20 -3.20
N THR A 467 14.28 -9.87 -3.49
CA THR A 467 15.37 -9.32 -4.29
C THR A 467 14.96 -9.17 -5.75
N ILE A 468 15.19 -8.02 -6.36
CA ILE A 468 15.04 -7.84 -7.82
C ILE A 468 16.27 -8.44 -8.50
N THR A 469 16.10 -9.48 -9.32
CA THR A 469 17.21 -10.14 -10.03
C THR A 469 17.47 -9.55 -11.40
N SER A 470 16.44 -8.98 -12.03
CA SER A 470 16.55 -8.25 -13.30
C SER A 470 15.36 -7.32 -13.50
N SER A 471 15.55 -6.22 -14.23
CA SER A 471 14.47 -5.26 -14.52
C SER A 471 14.73 -4.44 -15.79
N THR A 472 13.66 -3.99 -16.43
CA THR A 472 13.70 -3.07 -17.58
C THR A 472 13.70 -1.61 -17.14
N GLY A 473 13.90 -0.69 -18.10
CA GLY A 473 13.71 0.74 -17.89
C GLY A 473 12.24 1.18 -18.04
N LEU A 474 11.89 2.31 -17.41
CA LEU A 474 10.59 2.96 -17.58
C LEU A 474 10.40 3.52 -18.99
N PHE A 475 9.20 3.36 -19.55
CA PHE A 475 8.78 3.96 -20.83
C PHE A 475 9.71 3.64 -22.01
N THR A 476 10.22 2.40 -22.03
CA THR A 476 11.06 1.86 -23.10
C THR A 476 10.44 0.62 -23.70
N ALA A 477 10.67 0.36 -24.98
CA ALA A 477 10.38 -0.93 -25.58
C ALA A 477 11.56 -1.88 -25.29
N ASP A 478 11.29 -3.00 -24.61
CA ASP A 478 12.30 -3.95 -24.16
C ASP A 478 11.69 -5.33 -23.90
N ALA A 479 12.55 -6.32 -23.63
CA ALA A 479 12.11 -7.64 -23.20
C ALA A 479 13.05 -8.22 -22.14
N LEU A 480 12.46 -8.77 -21.09
CA LEU A 480 13.16 -9.35 -19.95
C LEU A 480 13.11 -10.88 -20.05
N VAL A 481 14.26 -11.56 -20.08
CA VAL A 481 14.30 -13.02 -20.00
C VAL A 481 15.16 -13.46 -18.83
N GLY A 482 14.63 -14.35 -18.00
CA GLY A 482 15.41 -14.92 -16.92
C GLY A 482 14.78 -16.14 -16.28
N ARG A 483 15.62 -16.86 -15.54
CA ARG A 483 15.24 -18.09 -14.84
C ARG A 483 14.73 -17.73 -13.45
N VAL A 484 13.55 -18.24 -13.10
CA VAL A 484 12.91 -18.06 -11.78
C VAL A 484 12.72 -19.40 -11.08
N PRO A 485 12.94 -19.47 -9.75
CA PRO A 485 12.75 -20.70 -8.99
C PRO A 485 11.25 -21.00 -8.82
N LEU A 486 10.87 -22.26 -9.00
CA LEU A 486 9.52 -22.74 -8.71
C LEU A 486 9.48 -23.29 -7.28
N ARG A 487 8.48 -22.84 -6.50
CA ARG A 487 8.37 -23.17 -5.08
C ARG A 487 6.95 -23.58 -4.73
N THR A 488 6.80 -24.53 -3.82
CA THR A 488 5.50 -25.05 -3.39
C THR A 488 5.24 -24.86 -1.90
N GLN A 489 6.27 -24.57 -1.11
CA GLN A 489 6.17 -24.37 0.33
C GLN A 489 5.20 -23.24 0.70
N THR A 490 4.21 -23.53 1.54
CA THR A 490 3.29 -22.55 2.09
C THR A 490 3.92 -21.79 3.25
N THR A 491 3.89 -20.45 3.23
CA THR A 491 4.40 -19.62 4.33
C THR A 491 3.47 -19.68 5.54
N LEU A 492 3.92 -19.17 6.69
CA LEU A 492 3.02 -19.05 7.84
C LEU A 492 1.96 -17.97 7.61
N SER A 493 2.29 -16.92 6.84
CA SER A 493 1.34 -15.92 6.39
C SER A 493 0.18 -16.53 5.61
N ASP A 494 0.47 -17.42 4.65
CA ASP A 494 -0.56 -18.10 3.86
C ASP A 494 -1.43 -19.02 4.73
N ARG A 495 -0.84 -19.71 5.70
CA ARG A 495 -1.58 -20.58 6.64
C ARG A 495 -2.49 -19.81 7.57
N ILE A 496 -2.05 -18.65 8.07
CA ILE A 496 -2.85 -17.78 8.94
C ILE A 496 -3.89 -17.00 8.11
N GLY A 497 -3.53 -16.59 6.90
CA GLY A 497 -4.37 -15.82 6.00
C GLY A 497 -4.84 -14.50 6.62
N ALA A 498 -6.11 -14.17 6.41
CA ALA A 498 -6.71 -12.92 6.88
C ALA A 498 -6.79 -12.79 8.41
N TRP A 499 -6.57 -13.88 9.17
CA TRP A 499 -6.65 -13.84 10.63
C TRP A 499 -5.62 -12.92 11.28
N THR A 500 -4.48 -12.66 10.65
CA THR A 500 -3.53 -11.67 11.18
C THR A 500 -4.15 -10.28 11.19
N GLU A 501 -4.77 -9.87 10.09
CA GLU A 501 -5.45 -8.58 9.98
C GLU A 501 -6.62 -8.49 10.97
N TYR A 502 -7.48 -9.51 11.00
CA TYR A 502 -8.64 -9.54 11.90
C TYR A 502 -8.23 -9.55 13.38
N GLY A 503 -7.16 -10.25 13.72
CA GLY A 503 -6.60 -10.25 15.08
C GLY A 503 -6.10 -8.87 15.50
N LEU A 504 -5.34 -8.18 14.64
CA LEU A 504 -4.86 -6.82 14.92
C LEU A 504 -6.03 -5.83 15.05
N LEU A 505 -7.04 -5.94 14.18
CA LEU A 505 -8.25 -5.12 14.24
C LEU A 505 -9.05 -5.36 15.54
N ALA A 506 -9.27 -6.63 15.91
CA ALA A 506 -9.98 -6.98 17.14
C ALA A 506 -9.27 -6.46 18.40
N LEU A 507 -7.93 -6.58 18.44
CA LEU A 507 -7.12 -6.02 19.53
C LEU A 507 -7.22 -4.49 19.58
N ALA A 508 -7.18 -3.81 18.43
CA ALA A 508 -7.35 -2.36 18.39
C ALA A 508 -8.72 -1.92 18.93
N ILE A 509 -9.80 -2.60 18.54
CA ILE A 509 -11.16 -2.35 19.04
C ILE A 509 -11.22 -2.54 20.56
N ALA A 510 -10.66 -3.63 21.07
CA ALA A 510 -10.61 -3.91 22.51
C ALA A 510 -9.83 -2.81 23.27
N GLY A 511 -8.71 -2.36 22.71
CA GLY A 511 -7.94 -1.22 23.24
C GLY A 511 -8.76 0.06 23.29
N VAL A 512 -9.44 0.41 22.19
CA VAL A 512 -10.30 1.61 22.13
C VAL A 512 -11.43 1.53 23.16
N ALA A 513 -12.11 0.38 23.27
CA ALA A 513 -13.15 0.16 24.27
C ALA A 513 -12.61 0.32 25.70
N GLY A 514 -11.47 -0.30 26.03
CA GLY A 514 -10.81 -0.16 27.32
C GLY A 514 -10.41 1.29 27.63
N GLY A 515 -9.90 2.02 26.64
CA GLY A 515 -9.56 3.44 26.75
C GLY A 515 -10.77 4.33 27.07
N PHE A 516 -11.93 4.05 26.48
CA PHE A 516 -13.18 4.73 26.82
C PHE A 516 -13.66 4.39 28.24
N VAL A 517 -13.64 3.11 28.63
CA VAL A 517 -14.05 2.68 29.98
C VAL A 517 -13.23 3.38 31.07
N LEU A 518 -11.89 3.40 30.93
CA LEU A 518 -11.02 4.11 31.89
C LEU A 518 -11.32 5.61 31.93
N ARG A 519 -11.65 6.22 30.78
CA ARG A 519 -12.02 7.63 30.70
C ARG A 519 -13.35 7.93 31.39
N PHE A 520 -14.35 7.07 31.26
CA PHE A 520 -15.65 7.26 31.93
C PHE A 520 -15.53 7.05 33.44
N ARG A 521 -14.75 6.07 33.90
CA ARG A 521 -14.50 5.82 35.34
C ARG A 521 -13.80 7.01 36.00
N THR A 522 -12.78 7.58 35.36
CA THR A 522 -12.06 8.75 35.89
C THR A 522 -12.93 10.01 35.95
N ARG A 523 -13.84 10.23 34.99
CA ARG A 523 -14.81 11.33 35.02
C ARG A 523 -15.87 11.18 36.13
N ARG A 524 -16.38 9.96 36.36
CA ARG A 524 -17.35 9.69 37.44
C ARG A 524 -16.75 9.88 38.84
N SER A 525 -15.50 9.48 39.04
CA SER A 525 -14.79 9.70 40.30
C SER A 525 -14.57 11.18 40.62
N THR A 526 -14.19 11.99 39.62
CA THR A 526 -14.06 13.45 39.80
C THR A 526 -15.41 14.13 40.03
N GLY A 527 -16.49 13.68 39.38
CA GLY A 527 -17.84 14.20 39.61
C GLY A 527 -18.39 13.93 41.03
N LYS A 528 -18.09 12.76 41.62
CA LYS A 528 -18.51 12.43 43.01
C LYS A 528 -17.76 13.22 44.08
N THR A 529 -16.57 13.72 43.78
CA THR A 529 -15.76 14.50 44.74
C THR A 529 -16.22 15.95 44.82
N VAL A 530 -16.84 16.47 43.75
CA VAL A 530 -17.38 17.85 43.72
C VAL A 530 -18.74 17.93 44.44
N THR A 531 -19.58 16.91 44.37
CA THR A 531 -20.88 16.89 45.08
C THR A 531 -20.78 16.64 46.59
N THR A 532 -19.68 16.07 47.07
CA THR A 532 -19.46 15.84 48.52
C THR A 532 -18.79 17.04 49.22
N GLY A 533 -18.21 17.99 48.47
CA GLY A 533 -17.63 19.22 49.01
C GLY A 533 -18.63 20.36 49.23
N THR A 534 -19.78 20.34 48.55
CA THR A 534 -20.78 21.42 48.65
C THR A 534 -21.77 21.22 49.79
N THR A 535 -22.02 19.98 50.23
CA THR A 535 -22.96 19.69 51.33
C THR A 535 -22.36 19.77 52.72
N ALA A 536 -21.04 19.96 52.86
CA ALA A 536 -20.37 20.10 54.15
C ALA A 536 -20.22 21.57 54.63
N GLY A 537 -20.63 22.55 53.81
CA GLY A 537 -20.52 23.98 54.12
C GLY A 537 -21.79 24.68 54.61
N GLU A 538 -22.94 23.99 54.63
CA GLU A 538 -24.25 24.59 54.97
C GLU A 538 -24.84 24.09 56.31
N ALA A 539 -24.06 23.37 57.12
CA ALA A 539 -24.48 22.88 58.45
C ALA A 539 -23.69 23.49 59.62
N ALA A 540 -23.10 24.68 59.42
CA ALA A 540 -22.48 25.47 60.48
C ALA A 540 -22.77 26.96 60.23
N GLY A 541 -23.94 27.41 60.67
CA GLY A 541 -24.40 28.80 60.63
C GLY A 541 -25.61 28.96 61.52
#